data_AF-A0A1E5V1A8-F1
#
_entry.id   AF-A0A1E5V1A8-F1
#
_cell.length_a   1.000
_cell.length_b   1.000
_cell.length_c   1.000
_cell.angle_alpha   90.00
_cell.angle_beta   90.00
_cell.angle_gamma   90.00
#
_symmetry.space_group_name_H-M   'P 1'
#
loop_
_entity.id
_entity.type
_entity.pdbx_description
1 polymer ?
#
loop_
_entity_poly.entity_id
_entity_poly.type
_entity_poly.pdbx_seq_one_letter_code
_entity_poly.pdbx_strand_id
1 'polypeptide(L)'
;MLSSLPTCAAFRSKSNGKYLRSSAEDGEGANGGQLLQLTGDDAENLLTRFFVETSSKHDGLVHIRCYNNKYLVAERHHGDDWWIAGSADKPEEDLSQESSTLFQLKPVEGDPMTIRFYHARLGKFFGIFSNSNGADEISEAFMHVIDEERSEQFVLEFFQYVLPKYVCFKGDNGKYLRAQSQQNNPVLVFESEDINDPTVRNTTTGNRDGTMRIKSDHSDRFWRNPVSPNLGPWIRADSSDTSNDDPNTLFLASYTGGAIRLLNLGSNRYCKRLTTLNLEHGLAATGTQLEPWSRLQFEEPVLSRRITAILKPENAIIFGEKLLILATASVTNNTSSVMPRAKLTFDYTLEEMRRWHSMVHLKSPAQTLITSEDVYVQYGFIAVAPRFFNGMISWGTSIEKTSKVTEALFVDVPPMTKVTVTCKAVMSSYKLPFSYRQADKLIDGEIVEVQYDDGLYSGRNAHSFMYDTNEEKFNQ
;
A
#
# COMPACT_ATOMS: atom_id res chain seq x y z
N MET A 1 11.35 -6.51 -15.05
CA MET A 1 10.00 -7.12 -14.98
C MET A 1 9.21 -6.74 -13.72
N LEU A 2 9.47 -5.58 -13.11
CA LEU A 2 8.70 -5.03 -11.98
C LEU A 2 8.54 -3.53 -12.26
N SER A 3 7.52 -3.13 -13.03
CA SER A 3 7.32 -1.72 -13.35
C SER A 3 6.08 -1.15 -12.64
N SER A 4 6.36 -0.08 -11.87
CA SER A 4 5.49 1.03 -11.45
C SER A 4 4.65 0.96 -10.17
N LEU A 5 4.58 -0.16 -9.44
CA LEU A 5 3.99 -0.17 -8.09
C LEU A 5 4.83 -1.05 -7.14
N PRO A 6 4.96 -0.69 -5.84
CA PRO A 6 5.59 -1.57 -4.86
C PRO A 6 4.84 -2.90 -4.84
N THR A 7 5.56 -4.01 -5.06
CA THR A 7 4.95 -5.33 -4.94
C THR A 7 4.94 -5.71 -3.47
N CYS A 8 3.75 -5.93 -2.90
CA CYS A 8 3.64 -6.48 -1.54
C CYS A 8 4.01 -7.96 -1.58
N ALA A 9 4.87 -8.40 -0.65
CA ALA A 9 5.30 -9.78 -0.55
C ALA A 9 5.48 -10.20 0.92
N ALA A 10 5.44 -11.50 1.18
CA ALA A 10 6.03 -12.08 2.39
C ALA A 10 7.12 -13.06 1.98
N PHE A 11 7.95 -13.36 2.95
CA PHE A 11 9.12 -14.19 2.79
C PHE A 11 9.01 -15.33 3.80
N ARG A 12 8.65 -16.52 3.31
CA ARG A 12 8.54 -17.72 4.13
C ARG A 12 9.86 -18.46 4.12
N SER A 13 10.47 -18.64 5.30
CA SER A 13 11.73 -19.39 5.40
C SER A 13 11.51 -20.87 5.08
N LYS A 14 12.47 -21.45 4.35
CA LYS A 14 12.48 -22.89 4.05
C LYS A 14 12.94 -23.73 5.24
N SER A 15 13.74 -23.16 6.15
CA SER A 15 14.27 -23.92 7.29
C SER A 15 13.21 -24.18 8.38
N ASN A 16 12.33 -23.22 8.68
CA ASN A 16 11.33 -23.37 9.74
C ASN A 16 9.86 -23.20 9.29
N GLY A 17 9.62 -22.83 8.03
CA GLY A 17 8.27 -22.61 7.48
C GLY A 17 7.55 -21.36 8.00
N LYS A 18 8.21 -20.54 8.83
CA LYS A 18 7.67 -19.28 9.37
C LYS A 18 7.93 -18.12 8.42
N TYR A 19 7.12 -17.09 8.55
CA TYR A 19 7.25 -15.85 7.79
C TYR A 19 8.18 -14.88 8.49
N LEU A 20 8.98 -14.18 7.69
CA LEU A 20 9.70 -12.99 8.13
C LEU A 20 8.69 -11.97 8.65
N ARG A 21 8.99 -11.37 9.80
CA ARG A 21 8.10 -10.50 10.56
C ARG A 21 8.87 -9.30 11.10
N SER A 22 8.32 -8.11 10.92
CA SER A 22 8.74 -6.90 11.64
C SER A 22 8.25 -6.95 13.09
N SER A 23 9.11 -6.54 14.03
CA SER A 23 8.72 -6.40 15.43
C SER A 23 7.61 -5.35 15.58
N ALA A 24 6.63 -5.62 16.43
CA ALA A 24 5.67 -4.61 16.86
C ALA A 24 6.35 -3.72 17.91
N GLU A 25 6.21 -2.40 17.82
CA GLU A 25 6.59 -1.48 18.88
C GLU A 25 5.62 -1.61 20.07
N ASP A 26 5.64 -2.75 20.77
CA ASP A 26 4.95 -2.93 22.04
C ASP A 26 5.98 -3.42 23.08
N GLY A 27 6.61 -2.45 23.76
CA GLY A 27 7.39 -2.71 24.98
C GLY A 27 8.63 -1.84 25.13
N GLU A 28 8.60 -0.91 26.10
CA GLU A 28 9.84 -0.45 26.74
C GLU A 28 10.58 -1.67 27.33
N GLY A 29 11.74 -2.00 26.78
CA GLY A 29 12.68 -2.93 27.42
C GLY A 29 13.03 -4.22 26.68
N ALA A 30 13.45 -4.15 25.41
CA ALA A 30 14.31 -5.18 24.84
C ALA A 30 15.25 -4.57 23.78
N ASN A 31 16.55 -4.79 23.90
CA ASN A 31 17.61 -4.33 22.98
C ASN A 31 17.52 -4.92 21.55
N GLY A 32 16.35 -5.38 21.10
CA GLY A 32 16.09 -5.98 19.79
C GLY A 32 14.75 -5.57 19.16
N GLY A 33 14.07 -4.55 19.70
CA GLY A 33 12.70 -4.15 19.32
C GLY A 33 12.48 -3.65 17.88
N GLN A 34 13.51 -3.58 17.05
CA GLN A 34 13.43 -3.20 15.62
C GLN A 34 13.99 -4.27 14.67
N LEU A 35 14.52 -5.39 15.21
CA LEU A 35 15.09 -6.47 14.42
C LEU A 35 14.01 -7.32 13.77
N LEU A 36 14.28 -7.81 12.56
CA LEU A 36 13.36 -8.70 11.88
C LEU A 36 13.42 -10.11 12.45
N GLN A 37 12.25 -10.64 12.78
CA GLN A 37 12.03 -11.96 13.37
C GLN A 37 11.52 -12.96 12.33
N LEU A 38 11.83 -14.24 12.51
CA LEU A 38 11.25 -15.35 11.73
C LEU A 38 10.25 -16.15 12.55
N THR A 39 9.24 -15.44 13.06
CA THR A 39 8.20 -15.96 13.96
C THR A 39 6.79 -15.77 13.41
N GLY A 40 6.64 -15.22 12.20
CA GLY A 40 5.34 -14.99 11.58
C GLY A 40 4.61 -16.29 11.26
N ASP A 41 3.36 -16.41 11.70
CA ASP A 41 2.54 -17.61 11.50
C ASP A 41 1.79 -17.61 10.16
N ASP A 42 1.59 -16.43 9.60
CA ASP A 42 0.81 -16.24 8.39
C ASP A 42 1.30 -15.03 7.59
N ALA A 43 0.78 -14.96 6.37
CA ALA A 43 1.09 -13.95 5.37
C ALA A 43 0.00 -12.87 5.28
N GLU A 44 -1.05 -12.96 6.11
CA GLU A 44 -2.11 -11.96 6.25
C GLU A 44 -1.69 -10.82 7.16
N ASN A 45 -0.96 -11.14 8.22
CA ASN A 45 -0.49 -10.20 9.22
C ASN A 45 0.32 -9.08 8.58
N LEU A 46 0.00 -7.84 8.92
CA LEU A 46 0.68 -6.68 8.37
C LEU A 46 2.17 -6.67 8.71
N LEU A 47 2.55 -7.23 9.85
CA LEU A 47 3.95 -7.31 10.27
C LEU A 47 4.77 -8.29 9.43
N THR A 48 4.12 -9.25 8.75
CA THR A 48 4.80 -10.21 7.85
C THR A 48 4.79 -9.78 6.39
N ARG A 49 4.18 -8.63 6.09
CA ARG A 49 4.09 -8.05 4.74
C ARG A 49 5.11 -6.94 4.55
N PHE A 50 5.80 -7.01 3.43
CA PHE A 50 6.81 -6.05 3.02
C PHE A 50 6.53 -5.52 1.62
N PHE A 51 6.84 -4.25 1.39
CA PHE A 51 6.74 -3.61 0.09
C PHE A 51 8.11 -3.59 -0.56
N VAL A 52 8.22 -4.23 -1.72
CA VAL A 52 9.44 -4.24 -2.52
C VAL A 52 9.39 -3.07 -3.51
N GLU A 53 10.27 -2.10 -3.33
CA GLU A 53 10.35 -0.86 -4.11
C GLU A 53 11.64 -0.87 -4.95
N THR A 54 11.55 -0.70 -6.26
CA THR A 54 12.74 -0.68 -7.13
C THR A 54 13.59 0.57 -6.89
N SER A 55 14.91 0.42 -6.86
CA SER A 55 15.84 1.55 -6.76
C SER A 55 15.69 2.48 -7.97
N SER A 56 15.78 3.78 -7.71
CA SER A 56 15.77 4.85 -8.71
C SER A 56 17.13 5.06 -9.38
N LYS A 57 18.23 4.66 -8.71
CA LYS A 57 19.61 4.86 -9.18
C LYS A 57 20.29 3.58 -9.66
N HIS A 58 19.87 2.41 -9.19
CA HIS A 58 20.57 1.15 -9.45
C HIS A 58 19.63 0.09 -10.03
N ASP A 59 19.89 -0.34 -11.26
CA ASP A 59 19.08 -1.38 -11.88
C ASP A 59 19.21 -2.73 -11.15
N GLY A 60 18.08 -3.41 -10.98
CA GLY A 60 18.01 -4.70 -10.27
C GLY A 60 18.14 -4.66 -8.74
N LEU A 61 18.38 -3.50 -8.13
CA LEU A 61 18.36 -3.33 -6.67
C LEU A 61 17.00 -2.83 -6.18
N VAL A 62 16.66 -3.19 -4.95
CA VAL A 62 15.39 -2.86 -4.31
C VAL A 62 15.58 -2.35 -2.89
N HIS A 63 14.63 -1.53 -2.47
CA HIS A 63 14.35 -1.26 -1.06
C HIS A 63 13.24 -2.20 -0.60
N ILE A 64 13.31 -2.64 0.65
CA ILE A 64 12.27 -3.43 1.29
C ILE A 64 11.72 -2.57 2.42
N ARG A 65 10.43 -2.23 2.36
CA ARG A 65 9.76 -1.39 3.35
C ARG A 65 8.77 -2.21 4.17
N CYS A 66 8.85 -2.11 5.48
CA CYS A 66 7.91 -2.68 6.44
C CYS A 66 6.56 -1.97 6.42
N TYR A 67 5.57 -2.57 7.07
CA TYR A 67 4.24 -1.98 7.23
C TYR A 67 4.24 -0.67 8.03
N ASN A 68 5.08 -0.59 9.08
CA ASN A 68 5.35 0.62 9.85
C ASN A 68 6.11 1.69 9.05
N ASN A 69 6.22 1.52 7.73
CA ASN A 69 6.81 2.46 6.79
C ASN A 69 8.34 2.60 6.90
N LYS A 70 8.98 1.90 7.83
CA LYS A 70 10.44 1.86 7.93
C LYS A 70 11.04 0.95 6.86
N TYR A 71 12.22 1.30 6.39
CA TYR A 71 13.00 0.53 5.44
C TYR A 71 13.94 -0.43 6.16
N LEU A 72 14.16 -1.60 5.56
CA LEU A 72 15.18 -2.53 6.03
C LEU A 72 16.56 -1.88 5.87
N VAL A 73 17.37 -2.00 6.91
CA VAL A 73 18.75 -1.50 6.95
C VAL A 73 19.61 -2.47 7.76
N ALA A 74 20.88 -2.59 7.38
CA ALA A 74 21.84 -3.31 8.20
C ALA A 74 22.35 -2.42 9.33
N GLU A 75 22.29 -2.92 10.56
CA GLU A 75 22.73 -2.22 11.76
C GLU A 75 23.60 -3.13 12.60
N ARG A 76 24.57 -2.54 13.31
CA ARG A 76 25.37 -3.29 14.28
C ARG A 76 24.65 -3.35 15.61
N HIS A 77 24.43 -4.56 16.12
CA HIS A 77 23.88 -4.79 17.47
C HIS A 77 24.73 -5.86 18.17
N HIS A 78 24.96 -5.68 19.47
CA HIS A 78 25.68 -6.62 20.36
C HIS A 78 26.92 -7.32 19.75
N GLY A 79 28.11 -6.72 19.87
CA GLY A 79 29.37 -7.43 19.56
C GLY A 79 29.85 -7.35 18.10
N ASP A 80 29.62 -6.21 17.43
CA ASP A 80 30.03 -5.90 16.05
C ASP A 80 29.36 -6.69 14.92
N ASP A 81 28.47 -7.64 15.23
CA ASP A 81 27.70 -8.35 14.22
C ASP A 81 26.64 -7.46 13.56
N TRP A 82 26.45 -7.66 12.25
CA TRP A 82 25.46 -6.94 11.46
C TRP A 82 24.13 -7.69 11.46
N TRP A 83 23.10 -7.00 11.92
CA TRP A 83 21.71 -7.45 11.97
C TRP A 83 20.87 -6.68 10.97
N ILE A 84 19.67 -7.18 10.67
CA ILE A 84 18.72 -6.46 9.83
C ILE A 84 17.56 -5.95 10.66
N ALA A 85 17.40 -4.62 10.64
CA ALA A 85 16.36 -3.90 11.33
C ALA A 85 15.40 -3.25 10.32
N GLY A 86 14.13 -3.17 10.68
CA GLY A 86 13.12 -2.38 9.97
C GLY A 86 13.00 -0.99 10.61
N SER A 87 14.07 -0.19 10.56
CA SER A 87 14.23 1.03 11.37
C SER A 87 14.49 2.30 10.55
N ALA A 88 14.90 2.21 9.28
CA ALA A 88 15.30 3.38 8.50
C ALA A 88 14.09 4.21 8.02
N ASP A 89 14.10 5.52 8.25
CA ASP A 89 12.99 6.42 7.88
C ASP A 89 12.90 6.71 6.39
N LYS A 90 14.03 6.72 5.69
CA LYS A 90 14.14 7.10 4.28
C LYS A 90 14.99 6.06 3.53
N PRO A 91 14.70 5.81 2.24
CA PRO A 91 15.57 4.98 1.43
C PRO A 91 16.92 5.69 1.22
N GLU A 92 18.01 4.98 1.49
CA GLU A 92 19.38 5.40 1.17
C GLU A 92 19.92 4.54 0.02
N GLU A 93 20.31 5.20 -1.07
CA GLU A 93 20.76 4.59 -2.33
C GLU A 93 22.25 4.76 -2.61
N ASP A 94 22.98 5.49 -1.76
CA ASP A 94 24.43 5.56 -1.81
C ASP A 94 25.03 4.29 -1.19
N LEU A 95 25.65 3.45 -2.02
CA LEU A 95 26.27 2.19 -1.60
C LEU A 95 27.50 2.40 -0.69
N SER A 96 28.03 3.61 -0.57
CA SER A 96 29.12 3.91 0.37
C SER A 96 28.63 4.10 1.81
N GLN A 97 27.36 4.53 1.99
CA GLN A 97 26.80 4.89 3.29
C GLN A 97 26.45 3.68 4.15
N GLU A 98 26.76 3.75 5.45
CA GLU A 98 26.40 2.68 6.40
C GLU A 98 24.91 2.39 6.46
N SER A 99 24.10 3.42 6.32
CA SER A 99 22.65 3.37 6.28
C SER A 99 22.06 2.87 4.95
N SER A 100 22.87 2.37 4.00
CA SER A 100 22.36 1.89 2.72
C SER A 100 21.25 0.85 2.90
N THR A 101 20.12 1.11 2.25
CA THR A 101 18.89 0.28 2.34
C THR A 101 18.69 -0.60 1.11
N LEU A 102 19.75 -0.82 0.33
CA LEU A 102 19.69 -1.51 -0.95
C LEU A 102 19.97 -3.01 -0.82
N PHE A 103 19.04 -3.80 -1.35
CA PHE A 103 19.09 -5.25 -1.39
C PHE A 103 19.00 -5.74 -2.84
N GLN A 104 19.56 -6.92 -3.08
CA GLN A 104 19.28 -7.71 -4.27
C GLN A 104 18.58 -8.99 -3.83
N LEU A 105 17.42 -9.30 -4.43
CA LEU A 105 16.72 -10.56 -4.23
C LEU A 105 17.27 -11.58 -5.25
N LYS A 106 18.19 -12.44 -4.83
CA LYS A 106 18.85 -13.41 -5.70
C LYS A 106 18.03 -14.71 -5.77
N PRO A 107 17.48 -15.09 -6.93
CA PRO A 107 16.77 -16.35 -7.08
C PRO A 107 17.71 -17.54 -6.90
N VAL A 108 17.17 -18.65 -6.37
CA VAL A 108 17.88 -19.93 -6.30
C VAL A 108 17.83 -20.61 -7.67
N GLU A 109 18.95 -21.19 -8.09
CA GLU A 109 19.02 -21.91 -9.37
C GLU A 109 17.98 -23.04 -9.42
N GLY A 110 17.20 -23.09 -10.51
CA GLY A 110 16.12 -24.06 -10.69
C GLY A 110 14.82 -23.76 -9.94
N ASP A 111 14.79 -22.77 -9.03
CA ASP A 111 13.60 -22.35 -8.29
C ASP A 111 13.50 -20.81 -8.19
N PRO A 112 12.92 -20.14 -9.20
CA PRO A 112 12.89 -18.68 -9.26
C PRO A 112 12.01 -18.02 -8.20
N MET A 113 11.14 -18.79 -7.52
CA MET A 113 10.30 -18.30 -6.42
C MET A 113 10.99 -18.44 -5.07
N THR A 114 12.08 -19.20 -4.98
CA THR A 114 12.93 -19.18 -3.80
C THR A 114 14.04 -18.17 -4.00
N ILE A 115 14.21 -17.25 -3.06
CA ILE A 115 15.23 -16.20 -3.09
C ILE A 115 16.17 -16.28 -1.89
N ARG A 116 17.33 -15.65 -2.05
CA ARG A 116 18.22 -15.25 -0.97
C ARG A 116 18.33 -13.73 -1.00
N PHE A 117 18.25 -13.12 0.17
CA PHE A 117 18.50 -11.70 0.29
C PHE A 117 20.03 -11.46 0.23
N TYR A 118 20.44 -10.44 -0.50
CA TYR A 118 21.83 -10.00 -0.61
C TYR A 118 21.93 -8.50 -0.32
N HIS A 119 22.72 -8.11 0.66
CA HIS A 119 22.94 -6.70 1.01
C HIS A 119 23.90 -6.06 -0.01
N ALA A 120 23.44 -5.08 -0.78
CA ALA A 120 24.21 -4.54 -1.90
C ALA A 120 25.52 -3.87 -1.45
N ARG A 121 25.48 -3.11 -0.34
CA ARG A 121 26.69 -2.50 0.24
C ARG A 121 27.65 -3.50 0.88
N LEU A 122 27.18 -4.32 1.82
CA LEU A 122 28.05 -5.22 2.57
C LEU A 122 28.59 -6.36 1.70
N GLY A 123 27.93 -6.66 0.58
CA GLY A 123 28.32 -7.73 -0.33
C GLY A 123 28.09 -9.12 0.27
N LYS A 124 27.14 -9.25 1.19
CA LYS A 124 26.87 -10.43 2.01
C LYS A 124 25.41 -10.86 1.92
N PHE A 125 25.11 -12.07 2.37
CA PHE A 125 23.77 -12.63 2.42
C PHE A 125 23.18 -12.53 3.83
N PHE A 126 21.98 -13.06 4.03
CA PHE A 126 21.35 -13.13 5.33
C PHE A 126 21.05 -14.55 5.73
N GLY A 127 21.21 -14.83 7.02
CA GLY A 127 20.91 -16.09 7.65
C GLY A 127 20.04 -15.88 8.88
N ILE A 128 19.68 -17.00 9.51
CA ILE A 128 18.92 -17.01 10.76
C ILE A 128 19.89 -17.20 11.91
N PHE A 129 19.78 -16.33 12.91
CA PHE A 129 20.35 -16.57 14.23
C PHE A 129 19.22 -16.91 15.20
N SER A 130 19.33 -18.03 15.91
CA SER A 130 18.36 -18.45 16.92
C SER A 130 19.05 -18.58 18.27
N ASN A 131 18.58 -17.82 19.28
CA ASN A 131 18.98 -18.05 20.67
C ASN A 131 18.11 -19.17 21.26
N SER A 132 18.69 -20.34 21.51
CA SER A 132 18.00 -21.43 22.21
C SER A 132 18.28 -21.35 23.71
N ASN A 133 17.42 -20.66 24.45
CA ASN A 133 17.43 -20.71 25.92
C ASN A 133 16.53 -21.85 26.42
N GLY A 134 16.94 -23.09 26.21
CA GLY A 134 16.26 -24.26 26.81
C GLY A 134 14.95 -24.67 26.13
N ALA A 135 14.42 -25.82 26.56
CA ALA A 135 13.56 -26.69 25.76
C ALA A 135 12.07 -26.30 25.65
N ASP A 136 11.61 -25.15 26.16
CA ASP A 136 10.17 -24.83 26.19
C ASP A 136 9.79 -23.34 25.98
N GLU A 137 10.69 -22.50 25.47
CA GLU A 137 10.33 -21.13 25.04
C GLU A 137 10.56 -20.93 23.54
N ILE A 138 9.71 -20.12 22.90
CA ILE A 138 9.74 -19.81 21.46
C ILE A 138 11.14 -19.26 21.15
N SER A 139 11.98 -20.03 20.46
CA SER A 139 13.29 -19.57 20.00
C SER A 139 13.09 -18.33 19.12
N GLU A 140 13.46 -17.16 19.64
CA GLU A 140 13.48 -15.94 18.84
C GLU A 140 14.55 -16.10 17.75
N ALA A 141 14.09 -16.13 16.50
CA ALA A 141 14.91 -16.26 15.32
C ALA A 141 15.01 -14.89 14.65
N PHE A 142 16.22 -14.36 14.51
CA PHE A 142 16.49 -13.03 13.97
C PHE A 142 17.31 -13.10 12.69
N MET A 143 17.10 -12.12 11.79
CA MET A 143 17.95 -11.99 10.60
C MET A 143 19.27 -11.29 10.93
N HIS A 144 20.36 -11.90 10.48
CA HIS A 144 21.70 -11.32 10.53
C HIS A 144 22.44 -11.55 9.22
N VAL A 145 23.50 -10.79 9.01
CA VAL A 145 24.35 -10.85 7.84
C VAL A 145 25.31 -12.04 7.95
N ILE A 146 25.37 -12.86 6.91
CA ILE A 146 26.22 -14.06 6.85
C ILE A 146 26.79 -14.29 5.45
N ASP A 147 27.69 -15.26 5.32
CA ASP A 147 28.20 -15.74 4.02
C ASP A 147 27.20 -16.62 3.28
N GLU A 148 27.34 -16.67 1.95
CA GLU A 148 26.39 -17.33 1.03
C GLU A 148 26.08 -18.78 1.40
N GLU A 149 27.08 -19.53 1.84
CA GLU A 149 26.98 -20.95 2.19
C GLU A 149 26.00 -21.24 3.33
N ARG A 150 25.80 -20.27 4.22
CA ARG A 150 24.90 -20.35 5.38
C ARG A 150 23.65 -19.48 5.22
N SER A 151 23.45 -18.93 4.03
CA SER A 151 22.31 -18.06 3.75
C SER A 151 20.98 -18.81 3.84
N GLU A 152 20.00 -18.15 4.45
CA GLU A 152 18.64 -18.65 4.50
C GLU A 152 17.97 -18.48 3.13
N GLN A 153 17.08 -19.41 2.80
CA GLN A 153 16.29 -19.37 1.58
C GLN A 153 14.84 -19.06 1.92
N PHE A 154 14.28 -18.09 1.21
CA PHE A 154 12.91 -17.64 1.41
C PHE A 154 12.08 -17.95 0.18
N VAL A 155 10.96 -18.63 0.36
CA VAL A 155 9.91 -18.71 -0.64
C VAL A 155 9.25 -17.34 -0.70
N LEU A 156 9.32 -16.72 -1.87
CA LEU A 156 8.73 -15.43 -2.16
C LEU A 156 7.24 -15.61 -2.46
N GLU A 157 6.41 -15.11 -1.56
CA GLU A 157 4.97 -15.14 -1.71
C GLU A 157 4.50 -13.74 -2.05
N PHE A 158 4.22 -13.52 -3.33
CA PHE A 158 3.68 -12.25 -3.79
C PHE A 158 2.22 -12.15 -3.39
N PHE A 159 1.90 -11.12 -2.60
CA PHE A 159 0.51 -10.82 -2.35
C PHE A 159 -0.07 -10.07 -3.51
N GLN A 160 -0.92 -10.81 -4.19
CA GLN A 160 -2.00 -10.26 -4.95
C GLN A 160 -3.03 -9.64 -3.99
N TYR A 161 -3.86 -8.76 -4.55
CA TYR A 161 -4.77 -7.97 -3.73
C TYR A 161 -5.87 -8.85 -3.15
N VAL A 162 -6.29 -8.56 -1.91
CA VAL A 162 -7.50 -9.17 -1.35
C VAL A 162 -8.70 -8.35 -1.82
N LEU A 163 -9.69 -9.00 -2.44
CA LEU A 163 -10.93 -8.34 -2.83
C LEU A 163 -11.74 -7.91 -1.60
N PRO A 164 -12.62 -6.89 -1.73
CA PRO A 164 -13.58 -6.59 -0.68
C PRO A 164 -14.40 -7.83 -0.28
N LYS A 165 -14.88 -7.83 0.98
CA LYS A 165 -15.70 -8.93 1.51
C LYS A 165 -16.95 -9.17 0.66
N TYR A 166 -17.61 -8.12 0.19
CA TYR A 166 -18.77 -8.22 -0.71
C TYR A 166 -18.45 -7.57 -2.04
N VAL A 167 -18.69 -8.30 -3.14
CA VAL A 167 -18.36 -7.86 -4.49
C VAL A 167 -19.41 -8.29 -5.50
N CYS A 168 -19.63 -7.43 -6.48
CA CYS A 168 -20.32 -7.72 -7.73
C CYS A 168 -19.31 -7.57 -8.87
N PHE A 169 -19.13 -8.61 -9.68
CA PHE A 169 -18.16 -8.59 -10.78
C PHE A 169 -18.82 -8.09 -12.06
N LYS A 170 -18.08 -7.34 -12.88
CA LYS A 170 -18.49 -6.94 -14.24
C LYS A 170 -17.53 -7.49 -15.28
N GLY A 171 -18.08 -7.99 -16.38
CA GLY A 171 -17.32 -8.45 -17.53
C GLY A 171 -16.92 -7.31 -18.46
N ASP A 172 -16.13 -7.63 -19.48
CA ASP A 172 -15.77 -6.69 -20.55
C ASP A 172 -16.97 -6.24 -21.40
N ASN A 173 -18.10 -6.95 -21.32
CA ASN A 173 -19.37 -6.56 -21.91
C ASN A 173 -20.17 -5.54 -21.08
N GLY A 174 -19.62 -5.06 -19.96
CA GLY A 174 -20.26 -4.07 -19.08
C GLY A 174 -21.36 -4.63 -18.17
N LYS A 175 -21.65 -5.93 -18.25
CA LYS A 175 -22.72 -6.59 -17.48
C LYS A 175 -22.18 -7.24 -16.22
N TYR A 176 -23.00 -7.26 -15.17
CA TYR A 176 -22.71 -7.95 -13.93
C TYR A 176 -22.79 -9.47 -14.11
N LEU A 177 -21.86 -10.16 -13.44
CA LEU A 177 -21.87 -11.60 -13.30
C LEU A 177 -22.97 -12.00 -12.33
N ARG A 178 -23.90 -12.82 -12.79
CA ARG A 178 -24.98 -13.37 -11.99
C ARG A 178 -24.94 -14.88 -11.90
N ALA A 179 -25.42 -15.43 -10.79
CA ALA A 179 -25.68 -16.85 -10.65
C ALA A 179 -27.01 -17.23 -11.32
N GLN A 180 -27.00 -18.34 -12.04
CA GLN A 180 -28.18 -18.89 -12.72
C GLN A 180 -28.13 -20.42 -12.71
N SER A 181 -29.30 -21.06 -12.66
CA SER A 181 -29.42 -22.49 -12.94
C SER A 181 -29.84 -22.71 -14.39
N GLN A 182 -28.98 -23.32 -15.20
CA GLN A 182 -29.29 -23.70 -16.58
C GLN A 182 -29.21 -25.23 -16.73
N GLN A 183 -30.33 -25.88 -17.06
CA GLN A 183 -30.43 -27.34 -17.15
C GLN A 183 -29.88 -28.05 -15.89
N ASN A 184 -30.26 -27.56 -14.70
CA ASN A 184 -29.76 -28.01 -13.38
C ASN A 184 -28.26 -27.78 -13.14
N ASN A 185 -27.58 -26.97 -13.95
CA ASN A 185 -26.20 -26.58 -13.73
C ASN A 185 -26.13 -25.16 -13.13
N PRO A 186 -25.51 -24.97 -11.95
CA PRO A 186 -25.33 -23.65 -11.34
C PRO A 186 -24.17 -22.90 -12.01
N VAL A 187 -24.49 -22.20 -13.11
CA VAL A 187 -23.55 -21.43 -13.92
C VAL A 187 -23.48 -19.97 -13.46
N LEU A 188 -22.41 -19.28 -13.86
CA LEU A 188 -22.21 -17.86 -13.65
C LEU A 188 -22.10 -17.17 -15.01
N VAL A 189 -22.96 -16.18 -15.28
CA VAL A 189 -23.08 -15.51 -16.59
C VAL A 189 -23.07 -13.99 -16.48
N PHE A 190 -22.41 -13.31 -17.41
CA PHE A 190 -22.31 -11.84 -17.45
C PHE A 190 -23.50 -11.22 -18.19
N GLU A 191 -24.67 -11.23 -17.55
CA GLU A 191 -25.94 -10.84 -18.20
C GLU A 191 -26.78 -9.80 -17.44
N SER A 192 -26.54 -9.60 -16.14
CA SER A 192 -27.31 -8.62 -15.37
C SER A 192 -26.83 -7.19 -15.66
N GLU A 193 -27.76 -6.24 -15.74
CA GLU A 193 -27.46 -4.82 -15.88
C GLU A 193 -27.68 -4.05 -14.57
N ASP A 194 -28.17 -4.74 -13.53
CA ASP A 194 -28.56 -4.14 -12.25
C ASP A 194 -27.75 -4.74 -11.09
N ILE A 195 -27.06 -3.88 -10.34
CA ILE A 195 -26.33 -4.28 -9.13
C ILE A 195 -27.27 -4.76 -8.02
N ASN A 196 -28.55 -4.37 -8.08
CA ASN A 196 -29.58 -4.79 -7.13
C ASN A 196 -30.17 -6.16 -7.46
N ASP A 197 -29.77 -6.81 -8.57
CA ASP A 197 -30.13 -8.20 -8.83
C ASP A 197 -29.58 -9.08 -7.68
N PRO A 198 -30.43 -9.78 -6.91
CA PRO A 198 -29.98 -10.59 -5.77
C PRO A 198 -29.05 -11.74 -6.19
N THR A 199 -28.96 -12.03 -7.49
CA THR A 199 -28.11 -13.08 -8.05
C THR A 199 -26.68 -12.63 -8.39
N VAL A 200 -26.35 -11.33 -8.32
CA VAL A 200 -25.01 -10.82 -8.67
C VAL A 200 -24.03 -10.73 -7.51
N ARG A 201 -24.52 -10.78 -6.26
CA ARG A 201 -23.70 -10.59 -5.07
C ARG A 201 -22.88 -11.82 -4.74
N ASN A 202 -21.60 -11.60 -4.42
CA ASN A 202 -20.69 -12.64 -3.97
C ASN A 202 -19.94 -12.18 -2.70
N THR A 203 -19.66 -13.14 -1.83
CA THR A 203 -18.82 -12.96 -0.65
C THR A 203 -17.42 -13.54 -0.90
N THR A 204 -16.38 -12.79 -0.58
CA THR A 204 -14.99 -13.28 -0.63
C THR A 204 -14.47 -13.62 0.77
N THR A 205 -13.58 -14.60 0.84
CA THR A 205 -12.86 -14.97 2.06
C THR A 205 -11.41 -15.21 1.71
N GLY A 206 -10.53 -14.34 2.20
CA GLY A 206 -9.08 -14.48 2.06
C GLY A 206 -8.54 -15.61 2.94
N ASN A 207 -7.46 -16.22 2.47
CA ASN A 207 -6.67 -17.18 3.20
C ASN A 207 -5.31 -16.60 3.56
N ARG A 208 -4.70 -17.19 4.58
CA ARG A 208 -3.38 -16.84 5.12
C ARG A 208 -2.27 -16.76 4.09
N ASP A 209 -2.35 -17.52 3.00
CA ASP A 209 -1.37 -17.60 1.92
C ASP A 209 -1.63 -16.60 0.77
N GLY A 210 -2.62 -15.70 0.93
CA GLY A 210 -3.01 -14.71 -0.07
C GLY A 210 -4.00 -15.24 -1.13
N THR A 211 -4.36 -16.53 -1.10
CA THR A 211 -5.46 -17.05 -1.91
C THR A 211 -6.81 -16.61 -1.35
N MET A 212 -7.86 -16.76 -2.14
CA MET A 212 -9.22 -16.47 -1.68
C MET A 212 -10.22 -17.46 -2.24
N ARG A 213 -11.33 -17.59 -1.52
CA ARG A 213 -12.53 -18.29 -1.97
C ARG A 213 -13.63 -17.28 -2.23
N ILE A 214 -14.43 -17.55 -3.25
CA ILE A 214 -15.53 -16.68 -3.67
C ILE A 214 -16.80 -17.50 -3.54
N LYS A 215 -17.79 -17.00 -2.80
CA LYS A 215 -19.09 -17.64 -2.59
C LYS A 215 -20.16 -16.83 -3.31
N SER A 216 -21.02 -17.47 -4.07
CA SER A 216 -22.24 -16.82 -4.55
C SER A 216 -23.24 -16.76 -3.40
N ASP A 217 -23.71 -15.56 -3.08
CA ASP A 217 -24.66 -15.38 -1.98
C ASP A 217 -26.05 -15.92 -2.35
N HIS A 218 -26.36 -15.97 -3.64
CA HIS A 218 -27.62 -16.50 -4.15
C HIS A 218 -27.72 -18.03 -4.03
N SER A 219 -26.65 -18.75 -4.39
CA SER A 219 -26.65 -20.21 -4.29
C SER A 219 -26.14 -20.74 -2.94
N ASP A 220 -25.53 -19.88 -2.12
CA ASP A 220 -24.82 -20.23 -0.89
C ASP A 220 -23.75 -21.33 -1.11
N ARG A 221 -23.03 -21.22 -2.23
CA ARG A 221 -21.98 -22.17 -2.64
C ARG A 221 -20.74 -21.45 -3.14
N PHE A 222 -19.59 -22.07 -2.90
CA PHE A 222 -18.31 -21.59 -3.38
C PHE A 222 -18.16 -21.81 -4.88
N TRP A 223 -17.51 -20.85 -5.52
CA TRP A 223 -17.03 -20.93 -6.88
C TRP A 223 -16.00 -22.05 -7.00
N ARG A 224 -16.14 -22.86 -8.03
CA ARG A 224 -15.26 -23.98 -8.32
C ARG A 224 -15.09 -24.15 -9.82
N ASN A 225 -13.88 -24.49 -10.26
CA ASN A 225 -13.66 -25.08 -11.56
C ASN A 225 -13.59 -26.61 -11.43
N PRO A 226 -14.64 -27.39 -11.75
CA PRO A 226 -14.64 -28.82 -11.45
C PRO A 226 -13.68 -29.67 -12.31
N VAL A 227 -12.81 -29.06 -13.14
CA VAL A 227 -11.85 -29.68 -14.08
C VAL A 227 -12.33 -31.04 -14.59
N SER A 228 -13.51 -31.06 -15.22
CA SER A 228 -14.11 -32.29 -15.75
C SER A 228 -14.35 -32.13 -17.24
N PRO A 229 -13.90 -33.08 -18.09
CA PRO A 229 -14.13 -33.04 -19.54
C PRO A 229 -15.61 -32.89 -19.90
N ASN A 230 -16.50 -33.44 -19.05
CA ASN A 230 -17.95 -33.44 -19.28
C ASN A 230 -18.63 -32.14 -18.84
N LEU A 231 -18.03 -31.39 -17.91
CA LEU A 231 -18.64 -30.20 -17.32
C LEU A 231 -18.13 -28.89 -17.94
N GLY A 232 -17.14 -28.98 -18.83
CA GLY A 232 -16.57 -27.86 -19.57
C GLY A 232 -15.67 -26.96 -18.71
N PRO A 233 -15.18 -25.85 -19.30
CA PRO A 233 -14.20 -24.96 -18.67
C PRO A 233 -14.78 -24.00 -17.62
N TRP A 234 -16.01 -24.22 -17.19
CA TRP A 234 -16.83 -23.23 -16.49
C TRP A 234 -16.48 -23.13 -15.00
N ILE A 235 -16.52 -21.91 -14.47
CA ILE A 235 -16.63 -21.69 -13.03
C ILE A 235 -18.10 -21.84 -12.65
N ARG A 236 -18.35 -22.63 -11.60
CA ARG A 236 -19.69 -22.94 -11.10
C ARG A 236 -19.77 -22.58 -9.62
N ALA A 237 -20.93 -22.11 -9.18
CA ALA A 237 -21.20 -21.89 -7.76
C ALA A 237 -21.89 -23.12 -7.16
N ASP A 238 -21.13 -24.20 -7.01
CA ASP A 238 -21.65 -25.53 -6.63
C ASP A 238 -20.93 -26.19 -5.44
N SER A 239 -19.79 -25.65 -5.01
CA SER A 239 -18.99 -26.30 -3.99
C SER A 239 -19.55 -26.00 -2.59
N SER A 240 -19.78 -27.06 -1.83
CA SER A 240 -20.08 -27.01 -0.40
C SER A 240 -18.83 -27.21 0.46
N ASP A 241 -17.65 -27.29 -0.17
CA ASP A 241 -16.40 -27.56 0.52
C ASP A 241 -16.09 -26.44 1.50
N THR A 242 -15.78 -26.78 2.74
CA THR A 242 -15.33 -25.84 3.77
C THR A 242 -13.87 -26.02 4.14
N SER A 243 -13.22 -27.09 3.66
CA SER A 243 -11.78 -27.26 3.73
C SER A 243 -11.15 -26.39 2.65
N ASN A 244 -10.26 -25.47 3.01
CA ASN A 244 -9.62 -24.57 2.04
C ASN A 244 -8.51 -25.30 1.24
N ASP A 245 -8.71 -26.59 0.97
CA ASP A 245 -7.71 -27.53 0.44
C ASP A 245 -7.96 -27.89 -1.03
N ASP A 246 -9.19 -27.71 -1.55
CA ASP A 246 -9.49 -27.93 -2.97
C ASP A 246 -8.98 -26.76 -3.83
N PRO A 247 -7.89 -26.94 -4.61
CA PRO A 247 -7.33 -25.87 -5.44
C PRO A 247 -8.31 -25.36 -6.50
N ASN A 248 -9.32 -26.16 -6.85
CA ASN A 248 -10.36 -25.75 -7.79
C ASN A 248 -11.27 -24.65 -7.23
N THR A 249 -11.30 -24.46 -5.91
CA THR A 249 -12.07 -23.41 -5.23
C THR A 249 -11.22 -22.20 -4.82
N LEU A 250 -9.90 -22.26 -5.07
CA LEU A 250 -8.95 -21.23 -4.69
C LEU A 250 -8.63 -20.30 -5.86
N PHE A 251 -8.60 -19.01 -5.57
CA PHE A 251 -8.36 -17.94 -6.53
C PHE A 251 -7.29 -16.96 -6.04
N LEU A 252 -6.58 -16.34 -6.98
CA LEU A 252 -5.68 -15.20 -6.76
C LEU A 252 -6.13 -14.00 -7.59
N ALA A 253 -6.10 -12.79 -7.03
CA ALA A 253 -6.57 -11.58 -7.69
C ALA A 253 -5.45 -10.55 -7.98
N SER A 254 -5.14 -10.33 -9.25
CA SER A 254 -4.18 -9.30 -9.67
C SER A 254 -4.93 -8.06 -10.13
N TYR A 255 -4.40 -6.87 -9.84
CA TYR A 255 -4.97 -5.60 -10.30
C TYR A 255 -3.99 -4.88 -11.22
N THR A 256 -4.44 -4.55 -12.44
CA THR A 256 -3.61 -3.86 -13.42
C THR A 256 -4.47 -3.00 -14.34
N GLY A 257 -4.15 -1.71 -14.43
CA GLY A 257 -4.79 -0.78 -15.36
C GLY A 257 -6.30 -0.66 -15.15
N GLY A 258 -6.77 -0.56 -13.90
CA GLY A 258 -8.19 -0.34 -13.58
C GLY A 258 -9.08 -1.59 -13.59
N ALA A 259 -8.50 -2.78 -13.75
CA ALA A 259 -9.24 -4.04 -13.77
C ALA A 259 -8.53 -5.11 -12.95
N ILE A 260 -9.30 -6.05 -12.43
CA ILE A 260 -8.80 -7.25 -11.78
C ILE A 260 -8.71 -8.42 -12.77
N ARG A 261 -7.87 -9.40 -12.46
CA ARG A 261 -7.88 -10.73 -13.09
C ARG A 261 -7.85 -11.77 -11.99
N LEU A 262 -8.69 -12.79 -12.15
CA LEU A 262 -8.79 -13.90 -11.19
C LEU A 262 -8.12 -15.14 -11.78
N LEU A 263 -7.03 -15.61 -11.18
CA LEU A 263 -6.41 -16.88 -11.49
C LEU A 263 -7.06 -17.98 -10.64
N ASN A 264 -7.56 -19.05 -11.26
CA ASN A 264 -7.96 -20.26 -10.54
C ASN A 264 -6.76 -21.19 -10.38
N LEU A 265 -6.51 -21.70 -9.16
CA LEU A 265 -5.34 -22.54 -8.89
C LEU A 265 -5.47 -23.95 -9.47
N GLY A 266 -6.67 -24.54 -9.41
CA GLY A 266 -6.92 -25.89 -9.92
C GLY A 266 -6.64 -26.02 -11.41
N SER A 267 -7.10 -25.05 -12.22
CA SER A 267 -6.84 -25.04 -13.65
C SER A 267 -5.55 -24.32 -14.05
N ASN A 268 -4.95 -23.53 -13.16
CA ASN A 268 -3.86 -22.59 -13.43
C ASN A 268 -4.15 -21.67 -14.65
N ARG A 269 -5.39 -21.15 -14.71
CA ARG A 269 -5.87 -20.28 -15.81
C ARG A 269 -6.66 -19.11 -15.26
N TYR A 270 -6.63 -18.00 -16.00
CA TYR A 270 -7.40 -16.82 -15.64
C TYR A 270 -8.87 -17.01 -16.00
N CYS A 271 -9.74 -16.50 -15.13
CA CYS A 271 -11.17 -16.42 -15.38
C CYS A 271 -11.43 -15.37 -16.46
N LYS A 272 -12.28 -15.70 -17.43
CA LYS A 272 -12.73 -14.81 -18.49
C LYS A 272 -14.18 -15.05 -18.84
N ARG A 273 -14.78 -14.07 -19.50
CA ARG A 273 -16.04 -14.27 -20.20
C ARG A 273 -15.82 -15.14 -21.44
N LEU A 274 -16.64 -16.16 -21.63
CA LEU A 274 -16.58 -17.08 -22.77
C LEU A 274 -18.00 -17.39 -23.26
N THR A 275 -18.17 -17.41 -24.58
CA THR A 275 -19.39 -17.89 -25.23
C THR A 275 -19.04 -19.17 -26.00
N THR A 276 -19.81 -20.23 -25.77
CA THR A 276 -19.79 -21.45 -26.59
C THR A 276 -21.22 -21.79 -27.03
N LEU A 277 -21.37 -22.85 -27.83
CA LEU A 277 -22.68 -23.28 -28.33
C LEU A 277 -23.71 -23.56 -27.22
N ASN A 278 -23.25 -23.91 -26.01
CA ASN A 278 -24.11 -24.37 -24.91
C ASN A 278 -24.32 -23.31 -23.81
N LEU A 279 -23.49 -22.27 -23.77
CA LEU A 279 -23.55 -21.22 -22.76
C LEU A 279 -22.96 -19.93 -23.32
N GLU A 280 -23.78 -18.89 -23.34
CA GLU A 280 -23.34 -17.55 -23.73
C GLU A 280 -22.87 -16.77 -22.51
N HIS A 281 -21.84 -15.93 -22.69
CA HIS A 281 -21.34 -15.00 -21.67
C HIS A 281 -21.00 -15.65 -20.31
N GLY A 282 -20.66 -16.93 -20.29
CA GLY A 282 -20.31 -17.66 -19.06
C GLY A 282 -18.93 -17.30 -18.53
N LEU A 283 -18.73 -17.48 -17.21
CA LEU A 283 -17.43 -17.38 -16.57
C LEU A 283 -16.63 -18.68 -16.73
N ALA A 284 -15.48 -18.63 -17.38
CA ALA A 284 -14.63 -19.79 -17.65
C ALA A 284 -13.17 -19.56 -17.22
N ALA A 285 -12.51 -20.59 -16.68
CA ALA A 285 -11.08 -20.55 -16.35
C ALA A 285 -10.22 -21.05 -17.52
N THR A 286 -10.17 -20.29 -18.60
CA THR A 286 -9.39 -20.61 -19.81
C THR A 286 -8.55 -19.46 -20.32
N GLY A 287 -8.63 -18.29 -19.67
CA GLY A 287 -7.93 -17.10 -20.08
C GLY A 287 -6.44 -17.17 -19.80
N THR A 288 -5.68 -16.44 -20.61
CA THR A 288 -4.28 -16.10 -20.36
C THR A 288 -4.18 -14.70 -19.73
N GLN A 289 -3.00 -14.37 -19.19
CA GLN A 289 -2.75 -13.09 -18.50
C GLN A 289 -2.98 -11.86 -19.39
N LEU A 290 -2.68 -11.97 -20.69
CA LEU A 290 -2.71 -10.84 -21.63
C LEU A 290 -4.09 -10.63 -22.29
N GLU A 291 -5.04 -11.54 -22.08
CA GLU A 291 -6.34 -11.46 -22.74
C GLU A 291 -7.23 -10.32 -22.19
N PRO A 292 -7.84 -9.51 -23.07
CA PRO A 292 -8.79 -8.47 -22.65
C PRO A 292 -10.01 -9.03 -21.91
N TRP A 293 -10.53 -10.19 -22.32
CA TRP A 293 -11.72 -10.82 -21.74
C TRP A 293 -11.49 -11.39 -20.33
N SER A 294 -10.23 -11.52 -19.91
CA SER A 294 -9.85 -11.90 -18.55
C SER A 294 -9.86 -10.71 -17.59
N ARG A 295 -10.06 -9.48 -18.10
CA ARG A 295 -10.13 -8.25 -17.31
C ARG A 295 -11.54 -8.09 -16.77
N LEU A 296 -11.70 -8.29 -15.48
CA LEU A 296 -12.96 -8.09 -14.78
C LEU A 296 -12.90 -6.75 -14.03
N GLN A 297 -14.03 -6.09 -13.93
CA GLN A 297 -14.24 -5.01 -12.97
C GLN A 297 -14.95 -5.58 -11.74
N PHE A 298 -14.86 -4.88 -10.62
CA PHE A 298 -15.65 -5.20 -9.43
C PHE A 298 -16.22 -3.92 -8.84
N GLU A 299 -17.38 -4.06 -8.22
CA GLU A 299 -18.04 -3.01 -7.46
C GLU A 299 -18.46 -3.58 -6.10
N GLU A 300 -18.43 -2.75 -5.06
CA GLU A 300 -18.97 -3.14 -3.76
C GLU A 300 -20.45 -2.75 -3.73
N PRO A 301 -21.36 -3.65 -3.32
CA PRO A 301 -22.80 -3.40 -3.27
C PRO A 301 -23.17 -2.54 -2.04
N VAL A 302 -22.64 -1.32 -1.97
CA VAL A 302 -22.70 -0.42 -0.80
C VAL A 302 -23.51 0.84 -1.14
N LEU A 303 -24.52 1.15 -0.32
CA LEU A 303 -25.31 2.38 -0.40
C LEU A 303 -24.60 3.56 0.27
N SER A 304 -23.95 3.30 1.40
CA SER A 304 -23.21 4.32 2.14
C SER A 304 -22.10 3.68 2.96
N ARG A 305 -20.94 4.34 3.01
CA ARG A 305 -19.78 3.93 3.78
C ARG A 305 -19.40 5.00 4.80
N ARG A 306 -19.15 4.57 6.04
CA ARG A 306 -18.55 5.40 7.09
C ARG A 306 -17.26 4.75 7.57
N ILE A 307 -16.19 5.53 7.66
CA ILE A 307 -14.89 5.10 8.16
C ILE A 307 -14.51 5.93 9.37
N THR A 308 -14.17 5.27 10.48
CA THR A 308 -13.53 5.90 11.63
C THR A 308 -12.06 5.53 11.61
N ALA A 309 -11.18 6.50 11.36
CA ALA A 309 -9.75 6.29 11.19
C ALA A 309 -8.96 6.73 12.44
N ILE A 310 -8.03 5.87 12.85
CA ILE A 310 -7.08 6.07 13.95
C ILE A 310 -5.69 6.15 13.30
N LEU A 311 -5.22 7.38 13.15
CA LEU A 311 -3.93 7.68 12.53
C LEU A 311 -2.77 7.28 13.46
N LYS A 312 -1.67 6.82 12.88
CA LYS A 312 -0.46 6.34 13.59
C LYS A 312 0.73 7.27 13.31
N PRO A 313 0.77 8.48 13.90
CA PRO A 313 1.78 9.51 13.60
C PRO A 313 3.21 9.07 13.86
N GLU A 314 3.45 8.19 14.82
CA GLU A 314 4.74 7.56 15.12
C GLU A 314 5.33 6.79 13.93
N ASN A 315 4.47 6.35 12.99
CA ASN A 315 4.84 5.61 11.78
C ASN A 315 4.81 6.48 10.50
N ALA A 316 4.78 7.81 10.65
CA ALA A 316 4.75 8.73 9.53
C ALA A 316 6.13 8.88 8.86
N ILE A 317 6.16 8.94 7.52
CA ILE A 317 7.36 9.31 6.76
C ILE A 317 7.11 10.58 5.98
N ILE A 318 8.16 11.40 5.89
CA ILE A 318 8.22 12.59 5.04
C ILE A 318 9.43 12.47 4.12
N PHE A 319 9.24 12.73 2.84
CA PHE A 319 10.25 12.50 1.81
C PHE A 319 10.04 13.42 0.61
N GLY A 320 11.03 13.46 -0.28
CA GLY A 320 10.98 14.27 -1.50
C GLY A 320 10.94 15.77 -1.20
N GLU A 321 11.70 16.20 -0.19
CA GLU A 321 11.83 17.61 0.19
C GLU A 321 12.40 18.42 -0.97
N LYS A 322 11.70 19.50 -1.32
CA LYS A 322 12.10 20.42 -2.38
C LYS A 322 11.85 21.85 -1.91
N LEU A 323 12.89 22.68 -1.97
CA LEU A 323 12.75 24.10 -1.72
C LEU A 323 11.96 24.77 -2.86
N LEU A 324 10.92 25.51 -2.50
CA LEU A 324 10.08 26.32 -3.39
C LEU A 324 10.31 27.80 -3.11
N ILE A 325 10.45 28.58 -4.18
CA ILE A 325 10.32 30.05 -4.12
C ILE A 325 8.86 30.35 -4.41
N LEU A 326 8.14 30.90 -3.43
CA LEU A 326 6.70 31.14 -3.52
C LEU A 326 6.39 32.51 -4.11
N ALA A 327 7.06 33.55 -3.62
CA ALA A 327 6.89 34.92 -4.07
C ALA A 327 8.11 35.76 -3.71
N THR A 328 8.34 36.82 -4.48
CA THR A 328 9.36 37.83 -4.20
C THR A 328 8.72 39.20 -4.25
N ALA A 329 8.98 40.02 -3.24
CA ALA A 329 8.51 41.39 -3.16
C ALA A 329 9.71 42.29 -2.86
N SER A 330 9.70 43.52 -3.37
CA SER A 330 10.77 44.49 -3.10
C SER A 330 10.21 45.87 -2.85
N VAL A 331 10.96 46.63 -2.06
CA VAL A 331 10.70 48.04 -1.77
C VAL A 331 12.00 48.81 -1.83
N THR A 332 11.93 50.01 -2.40
CA THR A 332 13.09 50.87 -2.62
C THR A 332 12.98 52.13 -1.79
N ASN A 333 14.03 52.47 -1.05
CA ASN A 333 14.16 53.74 -0.36
C ASN A 333 15.25 54.59 -1.03
N ASN A 334 14.83 55.63 -1.75
CA ASN A 334 15.70 56.60 -2.41
C ASN A 334 15.97 57.85 -1.55
N THR A 335 15.62 57.82 -0.26
CA THR A 335 15.84 58.96 0.65
C THR A 335 17.09 58.75 1.50
N SER A 336 17.55 59.83 2.13
CA SER A 336 18.67 59.83 3.07
C SER A 336 18.30 59.37 4.49
N SER A 337 17.03 59.03 4.74
CA SER A 337 16.51 58.56 6.02
C SER A 337 15.95 57.13 5.91
N VAL A 338 15.89 56.39 7.02
CA VAL A 338 15.23 55.07 7.06
C VAL A 338 13.74 55.23 6.71
N MET A 339 13.21 54.29 5.91
CA MET A 339 11.78 54.16 5.67
C MET A 339 11.22 53.06 6.59
N PRO A 340 10.57 53.41 7.72
CA PRO A 340 10.11 52.43 8.69
C PRO A 340 8.84 51.73 8.22
N ARG A 341 8.69 50.45 8.57
CA ARG A 341 7.49 49.63 8.37
C ARG A 341 6.94 49.68 6.93
N ALA A 342 7.82 49.61 5.95
CA ALA A 342 7.40 49.46 4.56
C ALA A 342 6.67 48.13 4.37
N LYS A 343 5.48 48.18 3.75
CA LYS A 343 4.64 47.00 3.53
C LYS A 343 5.07 46.28 2.25
N LEU A 344 5.47 45.01 2.38
CA LEU A 344 5.64 44.07 1.28
C LEU A 344 4.45 43.11 1.26
N THR A 345 3.82 42.96 0.09
CA THR A 345 2.68 42.05 -0.11
C THR A 345 3.15 40.86 -0.94
N PHE A 346 2.84 39.65 -0.49
CA PHE A 346 3.17 38.39 -1.16
C PHE A 346 1.88 37.72 -1.58
N ASP A 347 1.74 37.49 -2.88
CA ASP A 347 0.65 36.73 -3.46
C ASP A 347 1.21 35.44 -4.04
N TYR A 348 0.82 34.30 -3.47
CA TYR A 348 1.25 32.99 -3.93
C TYR A 348 0.13 31.96 -3.81
N THR A 349 0.32 30.84 -4.50
CA THR A 349 -0.65 29.74 -4.53
C THR A 349 -0.02 28.51 -3.90
N LEU A 350 -0.75 27.89 -2.98
CA LEU A 350 -0.37 26.62 -2.36
C LEU A 350 -1.18 25.49 -2.96
N GLU A 351 -0.49 24.42 -3.31
CA GLU A 351 -1.08 23.18 -3.79
C GLU A 351 -0.92 22.10 -2.71
N GLU A 352 -2.04 21.48 -2.35
CA GLU A 352 -2.10 20.37 -1.42
C GLU A 352 -2.73 19.17 -2.14
N MET A 353 -2.10 18.01 -2.03
CA MET A 353 -2.67 16.74 -2.46
C MET A 353 -2.87 15.85 -1.25
N ARG A 354 -4.01 15.17 -1.18
CA ARG A 354 -4.29 14.19 -0.13
C ARG A 354 -5.05 12.98 -0.69
N ARG A 355 -4.78 11.80 -0.14
CA ARG A 355 -5.37 10.54 -0.58
C ARG A 355 -5.50 9.59 0.59
N TRP A 356 -6.70 9.04 0.76
CA TRP A 356 -6.99 7.95 1.69
C TRP A 356 -7.11 6.65 0.90
N HIS A 357 -6.35 5.62 1.27
CA HIS A 357 -6.46 4.33 0.63
C HIS A 357 -5.99 3.21 1.56
N SER A 358 -6.22 1.97 1.16
CA SER A 358 -5.69 0.76 1.78
C SER A 358 -4.44 0.31 1.04
N MET A 359 -3.53 -0.34 1.75
CA MET A 359 -2.32 -0.92 1.17
C MET A 359 -2.51 -2.38 0.73
N VAL A 360 -3.45 -3.10 1.34
CA VAL A 360 -3.64 -4.54 1.11
C VAL A 360 -4.97 -4.84 0.44
N HIS A 361 -6.07 -4.35 1.01
CA HIS A 361 -7.40 -4.65 0.51
C HIS A 361 -7.73 -3.74 -0.67
N LEU A 362 -8.17 -4.30 -1.79
CA LEU A 362 -8.82 -3.50 -2.82
C LEU A 362 -10.15 -2.98 -2.28
N LYS A 363 -10.48 -1.75 -2.65
CA LYS A 363 -11.79 -1.16 -2.40
C LYS A 363 -12.25 -0.41 -3.63
N SER A 364 -13.55 -0.43 -3.86
CA SER A 364 -14.17 0.39 -4.88
C SER A 364 -14.11 1.88 -4.47
N PRO A 365 -14.07 2.81 -5.45
CA PRO A 365 -14.15 4.25 -5.17
C PRO A 365 -15.58 4.64 -4.78
N ALA A 366 -16.03 4.17 -3.61
CA ALA A 366 -17.32 4.53 -3.04
C ALA A 366 -17.23 5.86 -2.29
N GLN A 367 -18.28 6.67 -2.37
CA GLN A 367 -18.39 7.88 -1.55
C GLN A 367 -18.41 7.47 -0.08
N THR A 368 -17.45 8.00 0.67
CA THR A 368 -17.14 7.56 2.03
C THR A 368 -17.13 8.77 2.95
N LEU A 369 -17.93 8.72 4.02
CA LEU A 369 -17.81 9.66 5.12
C LEU A 369 -16.68 9.19 6.03
N ILE A 370 -15.58 9.92 6.08
CA ILE A 370 -14.46 9.60 6.96
C ILE A 370 -14.42 10.55 8.14
N THR A 371 -14.26 9.98 9.33
CA THR A 371 -14.02 10.65 10.59
C THR A 371 -12.68 10.21 11.14
N SER A 372 -11.77 11.13 11.46
CA SER A 372 -10.51 10.81 12.14
C SER A 372 -10.34 11.64 13.41
N GLU A 373 -9.64 11.08 14.39
CA GLU A 373 -9.26 11.78 15.61
C GLU A 373 -8.25 12.91 15.33
N ASP A 374 -8.10 13.83 16.29
CA ASP A 374 -7.13 14.92 16.24
C ASP A 374 -5.71 14.36 16.29
N VAL A 375 -4.95 14.56 15.21
CA VAL A 375 -3.51 14.28 15.22
C VAL A 375 -2.78 15.59 15.38
N TYR A 376 -2.12 15.75 16.53
CA TYR A 376 -1.21 16.85 16.78
C TYR A 376 0.19 16.44 16.33
N VAL A 377 0.69 17.01 15.22
CA VAL A 377 2.11 16.90 14.88
C VAL A 377 2.75 18.26 15.11
N GLN A 378 3.66 18.32 16.09
CA GLN A 378 4.41 19.52 16.46
C GLN A 378 5.80 19.48 15.82
N TYR A 379 6.26 20.66 15.37
CA TYR A 379 7.57 20.92 14.76
C TYR A 379 7.84 20.28 13.39
N GLY A 380 7.60 21.07 12.33
CA GLY A 380 8.23 20.88 11.01
C GLY A 380 7.74 19.71 10.16
N PHE A 381 6.89 18.83 10.71
CA PHE A 381 6.46 17.60 10.05
C PHE A 381 4.93 17.52 10.08
N ILE A 382 4.33 17.31 8.91
CA ILE A 382 2.88 17.22 8.62
C ILE A 382 2.00 17.93 9.65
N ALA A 383 1.82 19.25 9.52
CA ALA A 383 0.65 19.87 10.14
C ALA A 383 -0.61 19.34 9.43
N VAL A 384 -1.07 18.14 9.79
CA VAL A 384 -2.51 17.87 9.83
C VAL A 384 -2.98 18.89 10.86
N ALA A 385 -3.44 20.05 10.39
CA ALA A 385 -3.93 21.12 11.27
C ALA A 385 -4.88 20.53 12.32
N PRO A 386 -5.01 21.11 13.54
CA PRO A 386 -5.77 20.54 14.64
C PRO A 386 -7.26 20.52 14.29
N ARG A 387 -7.68 19.49 13.57
CA ARG A 387 -9.05 19.30 13.12
C ARG A 387 -9.21 17.82 12.86
N PHE A 388 -9.85 17.15 13.80
CA PHE A 388 -10.90 16.18 13.55
C PHE A 388 -11.33 16.28 12.09
N PHE A 389 -10.89 15.34 11.27
CA PHE A 389 -11.32 15.32 9.89
C PHE A 389 -12.71 14.72 9.89
N ASN A 390 -13.69 15.45 9.37
CA ASN A 390 -15.01 14.92 9.09
C ASN A 390 -15.45 15.44 7.73
N GLY A 391 -15.52 14.54 6.76
CA GLY A 391 -15.87 14.92 5.41
C GLY A 391 -16.10 13.74 4.47
N MET A 392 -16.79 14.04 3.37
CA MET A 392 -16.96 13.11 2.28
C MET A 392 -15.67 13.03 1.46
N ILE A 393 -15.23 11.81 1.17
CA ILE A 393 -14.11 11.49 0.27
C ILE A 393 -14.53 10.43 -0.73
N SER A 394 -13.78 10.32 -1.83
CA SER A 394 -13.80 9.14 -2.70
C SER A 394 -12.59 8.27 -2.34
N TRP A 395 -12.83 7.04 -1.86
CA TRP A 395 -11.75 6.16 -1.42
C TRP A 395 -10.79 5.87 -2.56
N GLY A 396 -9.49 5.92 -2.27
CA GLY A 396 -8.44 5.67 -3.27
C GLY A 396 -8.23 6.79 -4.28
N THR A 397 -9.02 7.86 -4.25
CA THR A 397 -8.87 9.02 -5.15
C THR A 397 -8.04 10.12 -4.50
N SER A 398 -7.11 10.71 -5.25
CA SER A 398 -6.39 11.89 -4.80
C SER A 398 -7.27 13.13 -4.90
N ILE A 399 -7.34 13.89 -3.81
CA ILE A 399 -8.01 15.18 -3.74
C ILE A 399 -6.91 16.24 -3.83
N GLU A 400 -7.00 17.11 -4.83
CA GLU A 400 -6.13 18.26 -4.99
C GLU A 400 -6.86 19.51 -4.52
N LYS A 401 -6.17 20.35 -3.74
CA LYS A 401 -6.68 21.61 -3.23
C LYS A 401 -5.68 22.71 -3.53
N THR A 402 -6.17 23.75 -4.18
CA THR A 402 -5.41 24.95 -4.49
C THR A 402 -5.91 26.10 -3.62
N SER A 403 -5.01 26.74 -2.87
CA SER A 403 -5.34 27.86 -1.99
C SER A 403 -4.53 29.09 -2.39
N LYS A 404 -5.21 30.21 -2.66
CA LYS A 404 -4.54 31.51 -2.86
C LYS A 404 -4.25 32.13 -1.50
N VAL A 405 -3.03 32.57 -1.31
CA VAL A 405 -2.55 33.20 -0.08
C VAL A 405 -2.04 34.59 -0.41
N THR A 406 -2.53 35.58 0.35
CA THR A 406 -2.06 36.96 0.32
C THR A 406 -1.57 37.31 1.72
N GLU A 407 -0.28 37.54 1.86
CA GLU A 407 0.37 37.87 3.14
C GLU A 407 1.07 39.21 3.06
N ALA A 408 1.16 39.90 4.19
CA ALA A 408 1.86 41.17 4.31
C ALA A 408 2.98 41.07 5.35
N LEU A 409 4.21 41.43 4.93
CA LEU A 409 5.36 41.58 5.81
C LEU A 409 5.71 43.07 5.90
N PHE A 410 6.12 43.52 7.08
CA PHE A 410 6.60 44.88 7.29
C PHE A 410 8.10 44.85 7.56
N VAL A 411 8.87 45.64 6.82
CA VAL A 411 10.33 45.74 6.95
C VAL A 411 10.76 47.20 7.04
N ASP A 412 11.85 47.46 7.76
CA ASP A 412 12.50 48.77 7.77
C ASP A 412 13.52 48.81 6.62
N VAL A 413 13.45 49.85 5.78
CA VAL A 413 14.30 49.96 4.58
C VAL A 413 15.36 51.04 4.83
N PRO A 414 16.65 50.68 4.90
CA PRO A 414 17.72 51.64 5.10
C PRO A 414 17.76 52.74 4.02
N PRO A 415 18.41 53.89 4.29
CA PRO A 415 18.61 54.93 3.27
C PRO A 415 19.29 54.38 2.02
N MET A 416 18.94 54.91 0.85
CA MET A 416 19.58 54.58 -0.43
C MET A 416 19.72 53.07 -0.69
N THR A 417 18.71 52.30 -0.33
CA THR A 417 18.74 50.83 -0.38
C THR A 417 17.45 50.29 -1.00
N LYS A 418 17.57 49.23 -1.80
CA LYS A 418 16.46 48.37 -2.20
C LYS A 418 16.48 47.11 -1.35
N VAL A 419 15.40 46.87 -0.62
CA VAL A 419 15.18 45.62 0.13
C VAL A 419 14.31 44.70 -0.72
N THR A 420 14.81 43.49 -0.98
CA THR A 420 14.08 42.42 -1.66
C THR A 420 13.89 41.27 -0.69
N VAL A 421 12.65 40.88 -0.45
CA VAL A 421 12.32 39.72 0.38
C VAL A 421 11.76 38.61 -0.50
N THR A 422 12.29 37.40 -0.33
CA THR A 422 11.84 36.20 -1.02
C THR A 422 11.20 35.25 -0.02
N CYS A 423 9.90 34.98 -0.18
CA CYS A 423 9.19 33.95 0.55
C CYS A 423 9.50 32.58 -0.08
N LYS A 424 10.01 31.66 0.74
CA LYS A 424 10.34 30.29 0.36
C LYS A 424 9.56 29.33 1.25
N ALA A 425 9.33 28.12 0.79
CA ALA A 425 8.80 27.02 1.59
C ALA A 425 9.43 25.70 1.17
N VAL A 426 9.36 24.69 2.02
CA VAL A 426 9.74 23.33 1.66
C VAL A 426 8.48 22.59 1.26
N MET A 427 8.46 22.01 0.06
CA MET A 427 7.43 21.07 -0.35
C MET A 427 7.91 19.65 -0.10
N SER A 428 7.10 18.84 0.55
CA SER A 428 7.40 17.43 0.82
C SER A 428 6.19 16.56 0.55
N SER A 429 6.44 15.29 0.29
CA SER A 429 5.40 14.26 0.27
C SER A 429 5.43 13.49 1.59
N TYR A 430 4.28 12.94 1.99
CA TYR A 430 4.15 12.20 3.24
C TYR A 430 3.30 10.93 3.09
N LYS A 431 3.55 9.98 3.99
CA LYS A 431 2.83 8.72 4.16
C LYS A 431 2.56 8.52 5.66
N LEU A 432 1.29 8.39 6.04
CA LEU A 432 0.82 8.25 7.42
C LEU A 432 -0.09 7.01 7.52
N PRO A 433 0.39 5.90 8.11
CA PRO A 433 -0.44 4.72 8.33
C PRO A 433 -1.60 4.99 9.29
N PHE A 434 -2.67 4.21 9.16
CA PHE A 434 -3.81 4.27 10.06
C PHE A 434 -4.55 2.93 10.12
N SER A 435 -5.12 2.63 11.28
CA SER A 435 -6.16 1.60 11.40
C SER A 435 -7.52 2.25 11.31
N TYR A 436 -8.54 1.49 10.92
CA TYR A 436 -9.87 2.04 10.76
C TYR A 436 -10.98 1.01 10.89
N ARG A 437 -12.10 1.50 11.43
CA ARG A 437 -13.37 0.78 11.44
C ARG A 437 -14.21 1.23 10.27
N GLN A 438 -14.59 0.30 9.39
CA GLN A 438 -15.48 0.55 8.27
C GLN A 438 -16.87 0.02 8.60
N ALA A 439 -17.88 0.87 8.48
CA ALA A 439 -19.29 0.52 8.57
C ALA A 439 -19.94 0.78 7.20
N ASP A 440 -20.38 -0.30 6.56
CA ASP A 440 -21.07 -0.26 5.27
C ASP A 440 -22.53 -0.59 5.44
N LYS A 441 -23.40 0.22 4.84
CA LYS A 441 -24.78 -0.15 4.58
C LYS A 441 -24.87 -0.72 3.17
N LEU A 442 -25.14 -2.02 3.06
CA LEU A 442 -25.27 -2.71 1.79
C LEU A 442 -26.60 -2.39 1.10
N ILE A 443 -26.72 -2.72 -0.19
CA ILE A 443 -27.93 -2.51 -1.02
C ILE A 443 -29.18 -3.22 -0.48
N ASP A 444 -29.03 -4.34 0.22
CA ASP A 444 -30.13 -5.07 0.87
C ASP A 444 -30.50 -4.48 2.25
N GLY A 445 -29.79 -3.44 2.69
CA GLY A 445 -29.97 -2.79 3.98
C GLY A 445 -29.16 -3.38 5.12
N GLU A 446 -28.43 -4.49 4.91
CA GLU A 446 -27.52 -5.06 5.91
C GLU A 446 -26.46 -4.02 6.30
N ILE A 447 -26.16 -3.93 7.60
CA ILE A 447 -25.06 -3.12 8.11
C ILE A 447 -23.92 -4.04 8.48
N VAL A 448 -22.81 -3.90 7.78
CA VAL A 448 -21.60 -4.69 8.05
C VAL A 448 -20.51 -3.79 8.58
N GLU A 449 -19.87 -4.27 9.64
CA GLU A 449 -18.74 -3.60 10.26
C GLU A 449 -17.50 -4.48 10.23
N VAL A 450 -16.39 -3.90 9.78
CA VAL A 450 -15.10 -4.58 9.69
C VAL A 450 -14.00 -3.64 10.17
N GLN A 451 -13.12 -4.18 11.02
CA GLN A 451 -11.90 -3.50 11.42
C GLN A 451 -10.79 -3.84 10.42
N TYR A 452 -10.04 -2.82 10.03
CA TYR A 452 -8.87 -2.95 9.17
C TYR A 452 -7.69 -2.22 9.80
N ASP A 453 -6.51 -2.77 9.58
CA ASP A 453 -5.27 -2.16 10.06
C ASP A 453 -4.38 -1.68 8.92
N ASP A 454 -4.86 -1.68 7.67
CA ASP A 454 -4.07 -1.52 6.43
C ASP A 454 -4.16 -0.13 5.76
N GLY A 455 -4.63 0.88 6.49
CA GLY A 455 -4.89 2.22 5.96
C GLY A 455 -3.60 3.02 5.74
N LEU A 456 -3.58 3.80 4.66
CA LEU A 456 -2.53 4.77 4.37
C LEU A 456 -3.12 6.11 3.93
N TYR A 457 -2.83 7.15 4.71
CA TYR A 457 -3.09 8.54 4.35
C TYR A 457 -1.82 9.10 3.73
N SER A 458 -1.88 9.52 2.47
CA SER A 458 -0.74 10.07 1.76
C SER A 458 -1.06 11.43 1.18
N GLY A 459 -0.03 12.25 1.01
CA GLY A 459 -0.22 13.57 0.44
C GLY A 459 1.06 14.31 0.15
N ARG A 460 0.90 15.56 -0.27
CA ARG A 460 1.96 16.50 -0.56
C ARG A 460 1.50 17.89 -0.16
N ASN A 461 2.36 18.63 0.52
CA ASN A 461 2.08 20.00 0.95
C ASN A 461 3.37 20.83 1.08
N ALA A 462 3.20 22.15 1.09
CA ALA A 462 4.24 23.11 1.45
C ALA A 462 4.20 23.39 2.96
N HIS A 463 5.37 23.46 3.58
CA HIS A 463 5.58 23.70 5.01
C HIS A 463 6.91 24.44 5.22
N SER A 464 7.27 24.73 6.47
CA SER A 464 8.54 25.39 6.83
C SER A 464 8.79 26.66 6.03
N PHE A 465 7.86 27.61 6.10
CA PHE A 465 7.94 28.88 5.39
C PHE A 465 9.10 29.73 5.93
N MET A 466 9.88 30.29 5.02
CA MET A 466 11.08 31.07 5.28
C MET A 466 11.03 32.38 4.51
N TYR A 467 11.61 33.44 5.08
CA TYR A 467 11.72 34.75 4.44
C TYR A 467 13.20 35.12 4.36
N ASP A 468 13.70 35.23 3.13
CA ASP A 468 15.08 35.59 2.85
C ASP A 468 15.14 37.05 2.39
N THR A 469 15.96 37.87 3.07
CA THR A 469 16.03 39.31 2.84
C THR A 469 17.37 39.67 2.25
N ASN A 470 17.35 40.34 1.09
CA ASN A 470 18.53 40.89 0.43
C ASN A 470 18.46 42.41 0.37
N GLU A 471 19.57 43.08 0.68
CA GLU A 471 19.71 44.54 0.63
C GLU A 471 20.70 44.95 -0.45
N GLU A 472 20.23 45.72 -1.43
CA GLU A 472 21.05 46.28 -2.49
C GLU A 472 21.26 47.77 -2.23
N LYS A 473 22.48 48.18 -1.88
CA LYS A 473 22.84 49.59 -1.70
C LYS A 473 23.06 50.25 -3.06
N PHE A 474 22.50 51.43 -3.25
CA PHE A 474 22.83 52.24 -4.42
C PHE A 474 24.22 52.85 -4.23
N ASN A 475 25.14 52.59 -5.17
CA ASN A 475 26.39 53.33 -5.23
C ASN A 475 26.07 54.79 -5.57
N GLN A 476 26.55 55.70 -4.73
CA GLN A 476 26.55 57.13 -5.01
C GLN A 476 27.64 57.47 -6.02
#